data_AF-A0AA88D1F3-F1
#
_entry.id   AF-A0AA88D1F3-F1
#
_cell.length_a   1.000
_cell.length_b   1.000
_cell.length_c   1.000
_cell.angle_alpha   90.00
_cell.angle_beta   90.00
_cell.angle_gamma   90.00
#
_symmetry.space_group_name_H-M   'P 1'
#
loop_
_entity.id
_entity.type
_entity.pdbx_description
1 polymer ?
#
loop_
_entity_poly.entity_id
_entity_poly.type
_entity_poly.pdbx_seq_one_letter_code
_entity_poly.pdbx_strand_id
1 'polypeptide(L)'
;MVTGGKCLKQFMEMACTNCTQLRQSYWILIFGGIHFFLSQLPNFNSVAGVSLAAAVMSLSYSTIAWVGCIGKGRVDNVSYAYKKTSSADYMFRVFNALGQISFAFAGHAVALEIQATIPSTPEKPSKVPMWKGVIGAYFINAICYFPVALVGYWAFGQDVDDNVLVGLSKPEWLIASANLMVVVHVIGSYQVYAMPVFNLLEMMMMKRLNFPPGILLRVVARSAYVGQILTPICLTT
;
A
#
# COMPACT_ATOMS: atom_id res chain seq x y z
N MET A 1 -6.77 -0.46 0.95
CA MET A 1 -8.11 -0.88 0.49
C MET A 1 -8.43 -0.36 -0.91
N VAL A 2 -8.53 0.97 -1.13
CA VAL A 2 -8.89 1.53 -2.44
C VAL A 2 -7.94 1.14 -3.57
N THR A 3 -6.62 1.36 -3.39
CA THR A 3 -5.60 1.02 -4.40
C THR A 3 -5.60 -0.46 -4.76
N GLY A 4 -5.68 -1.34 -3.75
CA GLY A 4 -5.77 -2.79 -3.95
C GLY A 4 -7.02 -3.20 -4.74
N GLY A 5 -8.19 -2.64 -4.41
CA GLY A 5 -9.42 -2.87 -5.18
C GLY A 5 -9.35 -2.34 -6.61
N LYS A 6 -8.71 -1.19 -6.84
CA LYS A 6 -8.53 -0.60 -8.18
C LYS A 6 -7.60 -1.44 -9.05
N CYS A 7 -6.48 -1.89 -8.50
CA CYS A 7 -5.56 -2.77 -9.21
C CYS A 7 -6.17 -4.15 -9.46
N LEU A 8 -6.96 -4.68 -8.51
CA LEU A 8 -7.68 -5.94 -8.69
C LEU A 8 -8.72 -5.85 -9.80
N LYS A 9 -9.51 -4.76 -9.83
CA LYS A 9 -10.43 -4.47 -10.94
C LYS A 9 -9.70 -4.45 -12.27
N GLN A 10 -8.63 -3.66 -12.38
CA GLN A 10 -7.85 -3.51 -13.61
C GLN A 10 -7.25 -4.84 -14.08
N PHE A 11 -6.72 -5.66 -13.16
CA PHE A 11 -6.23 -6.99 -13.48
C PHE A 11 -7.34 -7.88 -14.06
N MET A 12 -8.51 -7.92 -13.42
CA MET A 12 -9.62 -8.78 -13.83
C MET A 12 -10.21 -8.37 -15.18
N GLU A 13 -10.30 -7.07 -15.44
CA GLU A 13 -10.76 -6.54 -16.73
C GLU A 13 -9.77 -6.85 -17.87
N MET A 14 -8.47 -6.88 -17.58
CA MET A 14 -7.44 -7.28 -18.56
C MET A 14 -7.36 -8.80 -18.75
N ALA A 15 -7.54 -9.57 -17.68
CA ALA A 15 -7.43 -11.03 -17.71
C ALA A 15 -8.69 -11.72 -18.29
N CYS A 16 -9.86 -11.09 -18.18
CA CYS A 16 -11.13 -11.65 -18.61
C CYS A 16 -11.96 -10.64 -19.40
N THR A 17 -11.85 -10.70 -20.73
CA THR A 17 -12.58 -9.82 -21.66
C THR A 17 -14.10 -10.04 -21.69
N ASN A 18 -14.58 -11.23 -21.29
CA ASN A 18 -16.01 -11.58 -21.27
C ASN A 18 -16.64 -11.53 -19.86
N CYS A 19 -15.94 -11.02 -18.85
CA CYS A 19 -16.46 -10.94 -17.49
C CYS A 19 -17.40 -9.75 -17.31
N THR A 20 -18.39 -9.92 -16.43
CA THR A 20 -19.32 -8.84 -16.07
C THR A 20 -18.57 -7.69 -15.41
N GLN A 21 -18.75 -6.49 -15.94
CA GLN A 21 -18.15 -5.27 -15.41
C GLN A 21 -18.81 -4.92 -14.07
N LEU A 22 -18.06 -5.07 -12.98
CA LEU A 22 -18.51 -4.72 -11.63
C LEU A 22 -18.09 -3.29 -11.28
N ARG A 23 -18.94 -2.61 -10.48
CA ARG A 23 -18.58 -1.29 -9.92
C ARG A 23 -17.32 -1.41 -9.06
N GLN A 24 -16.49 -0.37 -9.08
CA GLN A 24 -15.24 -0.29 -8.32
C GLN A 24 -15.43 -0.58 -6.82
N SER A 25 -16.56 -0.16 -6.24
CA SER A 25 -16.91 -0.42 -4.85
C SER A 25 -16.97 -1.91 -4.51
N TYR A 26 -17.50 -2.77 -5.40
CA TYR A 26 -17.52 -4.22 -5.18
C TYR A 26 -16.11 -4.82 -5.15
N TRP A 27 -15.20 -4.37 -6.01
CA TRP A 27 -13.81 -4.83 -5.98
C TRP A 27 -13.09 -4.43 -4.70
N ILE A 28 -13.38 -3.24 -4.16
CA ILE A 28 -12.87 -2.80 -2.87
C ILE A 28 -13.44 -3.69 -1.73
N LEU A 29 -14.72 -4.06 -1.80
CA LEU A 29 -15.34 -4.97 -0.83
C LEU A 29 -14.70 -6.36 -0.87
N ILE A 30 -14.52 -6.94 -2.06
CA ILE A 30 -13.86 -8.25 -2.24
C ILE A 30 -12.44 -8.21 -1.67
N PHE A 31 -11.68 -7.16 -2.00
CA PHE A 31 -10.33 -6.96 -1.47
C PHE A 31 -10.33 -6.80 0.06
N GLY A 32 -11.30 -6.06 0.61
CA GLY A 32 -11.50 -5.93 2.06
C GLY A 32 -11.86 -7.26 2.74
N GLY A 33 -12.64 -8.13 2.07
CA GLY A 33 -12.96 -9.46 2.56
C GLY A 33 -11.71 -10.31 2.80
N ILE A 34 -10.72 -10.25 1.91
CA ILE A 34 -9.43 -10.93 2.11
C ILE A 34 -8.76 -10.46 3.40
N HIS A 35 -8.79 -9.15 3.67
CA HIS A 35 -8.22 -8.59 4.89
C HIS A 35 -8.95 -9.02 6.16
N PHE A 36 -10.25 -9.26 6.10
CA PHE A 36 -11.04 -9.76 7.23
C PHE A 36 -10.58 -11.15 7.69
N PHE A 37 -10.26 -12.04 6.75
CA PHE A 37 -9.73 -13.36 7.06
C PHE A 37 -8.29 -13.27 7.58
N LEU A 38 -7.44 -12.51 6.88
CA LEU A 38 -6.03 -12.39 7.24
C LEU A 38 -5.80 -11.60 8.55
N SER A 39 -6.70 -10.71 8.94
CA SER A 39 -6.59 -9.98 10.21
C SER A 39 -6.68 -10.91 11.43
N GLN A 40 -7.20 -12.13 11.27
CA GLN A 40 -7.31 -13.08 12.36
C GLN A 40 -5.98 -13.81 12.67
N LEU A 41 -4.93 -13.58 11.86
CA LEU A 41 -3.60 -14.16 12.10
C LEU A 41 -3.03 -13.73 13.46
N PRO A 42 -2.37 -14.63 14.21
CA PRO A 42 -2.12 -14.42 15.62
C PRO A 42 -1.03 -13.39 15.93
N ASN A 43 0.01 -13.24 15.09
CA ASN A 43 1.19 -12.43 15.40
C ASN A 43 2.02 -12.06 14.15
N PHE A 44 2.95 -11.10 14.32
CA PHE A 44 3.82 -10.56 13.27
C PHE A 44 4.70 -11.62 12.59
N ASN A 45 5.18 -12.61 13.36
CA ASN A 45 5.95 -13.75 12.82
C ASN A 45 5.13 -14.60 11.85
N SER A 46 3.82 -14.76 12.08
CA SER A 46 2.93 -15.45 11.13
C SER A 46 2.75 -14.68 9.83
N VAL A 47 3.01 -13.36 9.84
CA VAL A 47 2.91 -12.48 8.66
C VAL A 47 4.26 -12.31 7.96
N ALA A 48 5.37 -12.83 8.52
CA ALA A 48 6.71 -12.64 7.95
C ALA A 48 6.82 -13.14 6.50
N GLY A 49 6.24 -14.30 6.19
CA GLY A 49 6.20 -14.83 4.81
C GLY A 49 5.39 -13.96 3.87
N VAL A 50 4.23 -13.46 4.33
CA VAL A 50 3.37 -12.54 3.56
C VAL A 50 4.08 -11.19 3.35
N SER A 51 4.82 -10.71 4.36
CA SER A 51 5.62 -9.49 4.30
C SER A 51 6.77 -9.62 3.29
N LEU A 52 7.49 -10.75 3.30
CA LEU A 52 8.54 -11.02 2.31
C LEU A 52 7.98 -11.06 0.89
N ALA A 53 6.87 -11.77 0.68
CA ALA A 53 6.19 -11.80 -0.61
C ALA A 53 5.78 -10.38 -1.05
N ALA A 54 5.19 -9.60 -0.14
CA ALA A 54 4.80 -8.21 -0.42
C ALA A 54 6.00 -7.31 -0.77
N ALA A 55 7.16 -7.51 -0.13
CA ALA A 55 8.38 -6.77 -0.44
C ALA A 55 8.92 -7.11 -1.84
N VAL A 56 8.98 -8.40 -2.19
CA VAL A 56 9.41 -8.86 -3.52
C VAL A 56 8.47 -8.34 -4.61
N MET A 57 7.15 -8.40 -4.38
CA MET A 57 6.17 -7.85 -5.31
C MET A 57 6.33 -6.33 -5.46
N SER A 58 6.67 -5.62 -4.36
CA SER A 58 6.94 -4.18 -4.39
C SER A 58 8.09 -3.79 -5.30
N LEU A 59 9.21 -4.50 -5.16
CA LEU A 59 10.39 -4.28 -5.99
C LEU A 59 10.09 -4.61 -7.45
N SER A 60 9.32 -5.68 -7.68
CA SER A 60 8.98 -6.15 -9.01
C SER A 60 8.07 -5.16 -9.76
N TYR A 61 6.93 -4.74 -9.17
CA TYR A 61 6.00 -3.85 -9.85
C TYR A 61 6.59 -2.44 -10.04
N SER A 62 7.38 -1.95 -9.07
CA SER A 62 8.04 -0.65 -9.21
C SER A 62 9.08 -0.69 -10.34
N THR A 63 9.84 -1.79 -10.45
CA THR A 63 10.76 -2.00 -11.56
C THR A 63 10.05 -2.05 -12.90
N ILE A 64 8.96 -2.81 -13.01
CA ILE A 64 8.12 -2.86 -14.21
C ILE A 64 7.59 -1.46 -14.56
N ALA A 65 7.17 -0.67 -13.57
CA ALA A 65 6.63 0.67 -13.80
C ALA A 65 7.67 1.60 -14.44
N TRP A 66 8.86 1.77 -13.86
CA TRP A 66 9.84 2.70 -14.41
C TRP A 66 10.49 2.16 -15.70
N VAL A 67 10.80 0.85 -15.78
CA VAL A 67 11.32 0.24 -17.01
C VAL A 67 10.29 0.33 -18.14
N GLY A 68 9.02 0.09 -17.84
CA GLY A 68 7.92 0.26 -18.78
C GLY A 68 7.83 1.70 -19.30
N CYS A 69 8.03 2.70 -18.44
CA CYS A 69 8.06 4.11 -18.84
C CYS A 69 9.24 4.40 -19.78
N ILE A 70 10.43 3.84 -19.51
CA ILE A 70 11.58 3.96 -20.44
C ILE A 70 11.25 3.30 -21.78
N GLY A 71 10.69 2.09 -21.76
CA GLY A 71 10.36 1.33 -22.97
C GLY A 71 9.28 1.99 -23.82
N LYS A 72 8.29 2.63 -23.18
CA LYS A 72 7.28 3.45 -23.87
C LYS A 72 7.90 4.72 -24.46
N GLY A 73 8.89 5.28 -23.78
CA GLY A 73 9.51 6.55 -24.15
C GLY A 73 8.61 7.74 -23.83
N ARG A 74 9.08 8.92 -24.25
CA ARG A 74 8.38 10.18 -24.04
C ARG A 74 7.15 10.26 -24.95
N VAL A 75 5.98 10.52 -24.38
CA VAL A 75 4.75 10.73 -25.14
C VAL A 75 4.87 11.98 -26.03
N ASP A 76 4.29 11.93 -27.21
CA ASP A 76 4.28 13.05 -28.16
C ASP A 76 3.59 14.28 -27.54
N ASN A 77 4.15 15.46 -27.78
CA ASN A 77 3.66 16.75 -27.25
C ASN A 77 3.56 16.82 -25.71
N VAL A 78 4.40 16.09 -24.98
CA VAL A 78 4.44 16.18 -23.51
C VAL A 78 4.74 17.60 -23.03
N SER A 79 3.94 18.07 -22.08
CA SER A 79 4.14 19.35 -21.40
C SER A 79 4.57 19.10 -19.96
N TYR A 80 5.58 19.86 -19.53
CA TYR A 80 6.06 19.88 -18.15
C TYR A 80 5.64 21.15 -17.40
N ALA A 81 4.91 22.03 -18.09
CA ALA A 81 4.31 23.19 -17.45
C ALA A 81 3.26 22.71 -16.43
N TYR A 82 3.14 23.43 -15.32
CA TYR A 82 2.09 23.13 -14.36
C TYR A 82 0.72 23.46 -14.95
N LYS A 83 -0.26 22.58 -14.74
CA LYS A 83 -1.64 22.75 -15.24
C LYS A 83 -2.22 24.08 -14.74
N LYS A 84 -2.72 24.92 -15.66
CA LYS A 84 -3.41 26.16 -15.30
C LYS A 84 -4.62 25.82 -14.43
N THR A 85 -4.67 26.37 -13.23
CA THR A 85 -5.75 26.14 -12.28
C THR A 85 -6.01 27.38 -11.43
N SER A 86 -7.11 27.37 -10.67
CA SER A 86 -7.42 28.42 -9.69
C SER A 86 -6.46 28.35 -8.50
N SER A 87 -6.26 29.47 -7.79
CA SER A 87 -5.38 29.52 -6.62
C SER A 87 -5.77 28.52 -5.53
N ALA A 88 -7.08 28.28 -5.35
CA ALA A 88 -7.58 27.32 -4.36
C ALA A 88 -7.24 25.87 -4.75
N ASP A 89 -7.47 25.49 -6.02
CA ASP A 89 -7.13 24.14 -6.50
C ASP A 89 -5.62 23.90 -6.49
N TYR A 90 -4.81 24.91 -6.84
CA TYR A 90 -3.35 24.84 -6.69
C TYR A 90 -2.95 24.49 -5.25
N MET A 91 -3.51 25.20 -4.28
CA MET A 91 -3.25 24.97 -2.85
C MET A 91 -3.65 23.55 -2.42
N PHE A 92 -4.84 23.09 -2.80
CA PHE A 92 -5.30 21.73 -2.48
C PHE A 92 -4.43 20.65 -3.12
N ARG A 93 -3.97 20.84 -4.36
CA ARG A 93 -3.04 19.93 -5.04
C ARG A 93 -1.69 19.84 -4.31
N VAL A 94 -1.15 20.97 -3.85
CA VAL A 94 0.09 20.99 -3.05
C VAL A 94 -0.10 20.23 -1.75
N PHE A 95 -1.19 20.47 -1.02
CA PHE A 95 -1.47 19.73 0.21
C PHE A 95 -1.71 18.23 -0.02
N ASN A 96 -2.37 17.87 -1.12
CA ASN A 96 -2.54 16.47 -1.50
C ASN A 96 -1.17 15.81 -1.76
N ALA A 97 -0.29 16.45 -2.52
CA ALA A 97 1.06 15.96 -2.79
C ALA A 97 1.89 15.80 -1.51
N LEU A 98 1.85 16.78 -0.60
CA LEU A 98 2.52 16.69 0.70
C LEU A 98 1.96 15.55 1.56
N GLY A 99 0.64 15.34 1.51
CA GLY A 99 -0.03 14.23 2.18
C GLY A 99 0.39 12.87 1.62
N GLN A 100 0.46 12.73 0.28
CA GLN A 100 0.92 11.51 -0.39
C GLN A 100 2.37 11.17 -0.03
N ILE A 101 3.27 12.17 -0.04
CA ILE A 101 4.68 11.99 0.37
C ILE A 101 4.74 11.56 1.83
N SER A 102 4.01 12.24 2.71
CA SER A 102 4.00 11.91 4.14
C SER A 102 3.48 10.49 4.40
N PHE A 103 2.43 10.07 3.69
CA PHE A 103 1.88 8.72 3.77
C PHE A 103 2.86 7.66 3.24
N ALA A 104 3.61 7.96 2.17
CA ALA A 104 4.60 7.05 1.60
C ALA A 104 5.74 6.70 2.58
N PHE A 105 6.01 7.55 3.57
CA PHE A 105 7.03 7.34 4.62
C PHE A 105 6.44 7.05 6.02
N ALA A 106 5.24 6.45 6.09
CA ALA A 106 4.53 6.16 7.35
C ALA A 106 5.07 4.95 8.17
N GLY A 107 6.33 4.55 7.96
CA GLY A 107 6.93 3.38 8.64
C GLY A 107 7.13 3.52 10.16
N HIS A 108 7.01 4.75 10.69
CA HIS A 108 7.17 5.04 12.12
C HIS A 108 6.15 4.29 13.00
N ALA A 109 4.93 4.02 12.48
CA ALA A 109 3.88 3.32 13.22
C ALA A 109 4.24 1.87 13.58
N VAL A 110 5.11 1.23 12.80
CA VAL A 110 5.52 -0.17 12.99
C VAL A 110 6.94 -0.31 13.54
N ALA A 111 7.70 0.79 13.61
CA ALA A 111 9.13 0.77 13.92
C ALA A 111 9.42 0.17 15.31
N LEU A 112 8.65 0.56 16.33
CA LEU A 112 8.86 0.06 17.71
C LEU A 112 8.52 -1.43 17.83
N GLU A 113 7.50 -1.90 17.12
CA GLU A 113 7.12 -3.32 17.10
C GLU A 113 8.17 -4.18 16.40
N ILE A 114 8.72 -3.71 15.28
CA ILE A 114 9.87 -4.36 14.63
C ILE A 114 11.06 -4.38 15.59
N GLN A 115 11.39 -3.26 16.23
CA GLN A 115 12.50 -3.18 17.19
C GLN A 115 12.32 -4.14 18.37
N ALA A 116 11.09 -4.33 18.86
CA ALA A 116 10.78 -5.25 19.95
C ALA A 116 11.05 -6.72 19.60
N THR A 117 11.08 -7.08 18.31
CA THR A 117 11.43 -8.43 17.85
C THR A 117 12.93 -8.67 17.72
N ILE A 118 13.75 -7.62 17.77
CA ILE A 118 15.21 -7.73 17.60
C ILE A 118 15.85 -8.09 18.95
N PRO A 119 16.68 -9.14 19.02
CA PRO A 119 17.40 -9.49 20.25
C PRO A 119 18.19 -8.30 20.82
N SER A 120 18.10 -8.09 22.13
CA SER A 120 18.74 -6.99 22.86
C SER A 120 19.46 -7.52 24.09
N THR A 121 20.71 -7.11 24.30
CA THR A 121 21.45 -7.31 25.58
C THR A 121 21.89 -5.95 26.14
N PRO A 122 22.27 -5.86 27.43
CA PRO A 122 22.81 -4.62 28.00
C PRO A 122 24.04 -4.10 27.22
N GLU A 123 24.91 -4.99 26.71
CA GLU A 123 26.05 -4.55 25.89
C GLU A 123 25.69 -4.27 24.42
N LYS A 124 24.59 -4.84 23.91
CA LYS A 124 24.15 -4.71 22.51
C LYS A 124 22.67 -4.32 22.44
N PRO A 125 22.34 -3.02 22.56
CA PRO A 125 20.96 -2.56 22.52
C PRO A 125 20.35 -2.69 21.12
N SER A 126 19.08 -3.10 21.03
CA SER A 126 18.35 -3.28 19.76
C SER A 126 18.25 -2.02 18.88
N LYS A 127 18.47 -0.82 19.45
CA LYS A 127 18.49 0.44 18.69
C LYS A 127 19.54 0.47 17.58
N VAL A 128 20.68 -0.20 17.78
CA VAL A 128 21.79 -0.21 16.81
C VAL A 128 21.42 -1.01 15.55
N PRO A 129 21.02 -2.29 15.64
CA PRO A 129 20.54 -3.05 14.48
C PRO A 129 19.27 -2.43 13.87
N MET A 130 18.36 -1.91 14.69
CA MET A 130 17.16 -1.22 14.19
C MET A 130 17.51 -0.02 13.30
N TRP A 131 18.45 0.83 13.72
CA TRP A 131 18.90 1.98 12.93
C TRP A 131 19.47 1.58 11.57
N LYS A 132 20.29 0.51 11.53
CA LYS A 132 20.81 -0.05 10.27
C LYS A 132 19.69 -0.56 9.37
N GLY A 133 18.70 -1.23 9.95
CA GLY A 133 17.51 -1.70 9.22
C GLY A 133 16.70 -0.54 8.62
N VAL A 134 16.49 0.53 9.39
CA VAL A 134 15.79 1.74 8.93
C VAL A 134 16.55 2.40 7.78
N ILE A 135 17.87 2.59 7.89
CA ILE A 135 18.68 3.16 6.79
C ILE A 135 18.53 2.32 5.52
N GLY A 136 18.65 1.00 5.63
CA GLY A 136 18.48 0.09 4.49
C GLY A 136 17.09 0.18 3.87
N ALA A 137 16.04 0.23 4.69
CA ALA A 137 14.66 0.36 4.22
C ALA A 137 14.42 1.69 3.46
N TYR A 138 14.94 2.81 3.97
CA TYR A 138 14.83 4.10 3.28
C TYR A 138 15.61 4.14 1.97
N PHE A 139 16.77 3.48 1.91
CA PHE A 139 17.53 3.33 0.66
C PHE A 139 16.76 2.52 -0.39
N ILE A 140 16.14 1.39 0.01
CA ILE A 140 15.29 0.59 -0.89
C ILE A 140 14.07 1.39 -1.35
N ASN A 141 13.42 2.13 -0.45
CA ASN A 141 12.30 3.01 -0.80
C ASN A 141 12.71 4.07 -1.83
N ALA A 142 13.90 4.66 -1.66
CA ALA A 142 14.43 5.62 -2.63
C ALA A 142 14.59 5.00 -4.02
N ILE A 143 15.13 3.78 -4.11
CA ILE A 143 15.26 3.03 -5.38
C ILE A 143 13.89 2.68 -5.98
N CYS A 144 12.86 2.46 -5.18
CA CYS A 144 11.51 2.18 -5.71
C CYS A 144 10.79 3.44 -6.18
N TYR A 145 10.85 4.53 -5.40
CA TYR A 145 10.03 5.72 -5.64
C TYR A 145 10.67 6.72 -6.60
N PHE A 146 11.96 7.03 -6.46
CA PHE A 146 12.57 8.07 -7.29
C PHE A 146 12.60 7.71 -8.78
N PRO A 147 12.99 6.49 -9.20
CA PRO A 147 12.94 6.12 -10.61
C PRO A 147 11.52 6.18 -11.18
N VAL A 148 10.52 5.68 -10.44
CA VAL A 148 9.11 5.72 -10.89
C VAL A 148 8.62 7.16 -11.02
N ALA A 149 8.91 8.03 -10.05
CA ALA A 149 8.50 9.42 -10.08
C ALA A 149 9.20 10.21 -11.20
N LEU A 150 10.53 10.08 -11.31
CA LEU A 150 11.33 10.82 -12.28
C LEU A 150 11.07 10.35 -13.72
N VAL A 151 11.13 9.04 -13.96
CA VAL A 151 10.94 8.47 -15.30
C VAL A 151 9.47 8.54 -15.71
N GLY A 152 8.54 8.29 -14.79
CA GLY A 152 7.10 8.42 -15.07
C GLY A 152 6.74 9.86 -15.43
N TYR A 153 7.22 10.84 -14.66
CA TYR A 153 6.99 12.25 -15.00
C TYR A 153 7.72 12.65 -16.30
N TRP A 154 8.91 12.14 -16.56
CA TRP A 154 9.59 12.34 -17.86
C TRP A 154 8.83 11.71 -19.04
N ALA A 155 8.15 10.59 -18.85
CA ALA A 155 7.40 9.95 -19.93
C ALA A 155 6.07 10.68 -20.23
N PHE A 156 5.33 11.09 -19.19
CA PHE A 156 3.94 11.58 -19.30
C PHE A 156 3.74 13.07 -18.95
N GLY A 157 4.71 13.72 -18.31
CA GLY A 157 4.64 15.13 -17.91
C GLY A 157 3.46 15.43 -16.99
N GLN A 158 2.80 16.57 -17.24
CA GLN A 158 1.64 17.03 -16.46
C GLN A 158 0.41 16.11 -16.56
N ASP A 159 0.41 15.17 -17.51
CA ASP A 159 -0.70 14.24 -17.78
C ASP A 159 -0.44 12.84 -17.24
N VAL A 160 0.57 12.68 -16.36
CA VAL A 160 0.79 11.43 -15.62
C VAL A 160 -0.44 11.05 -14.79
N ASP A 161 -0.88 9.80 -14.92
CA ASP A 161 -1.94 9.22 -14.10
C ASP A 161 -1.45 8.89 -12.68
N ASP A 162 -2.36 8.90 -11.70
CA ASP A 162 -2.08 8.47 -10.31
C ASP A 162 -1.48 7.06 -10.24
N ASN A 163 -1.89 6.18 -11.17
CA ASN A 163 -1.27 4.88 -11.37
C ASN A 163 -0.57 4.88 -12.73
N VAL A 164 0.75 5.09 -12.73
CA VAL A 164 1.57 5.15 -13.95
C VAL A 164 1.47 3.89 -14.82
N LEU A 165 1.12 2.73 -14.24
CA LEU A 165 0.92 1.49 -14.99
C LEU A 165 -0.23 1.57 -15.99
N VAL A 166 -1.25 2.38 -15.70
CA VAL A 166 -2.39 2.63 -16.61
C VAL A 166 -1.91 3.38 -17.85
N GLY A 167 -1.02 4.34 -17.64
CA GLY A 167 -0.44 5.16 -18.70
C GLY A 167 0.41 4.36 -19.68
N LEU A 168 0.88 3.15 -19.36
CA LEU A 168 1.72 2.35 -20.28
C LEU A 168 0.95 1.80 -21.48
N SER A 169 -0.30 1.37 -21.28
CA SER A 169 -1.22 0.80 -22.27
C SER A 169 -0.79 -0.51 -22.96
N LYS A 170 0.50 -0.77 -23.20
CA LYS A 170 1.02 -2.03 -23.80
C LYS A 170 2.40 -2.43 -23.22
N PRO A 171 2.74 -3.73 -23.19
CA PRO A 171 1.86 -4.88 -23.46
C PRO A 171 0.92 -5.18 -22.29
N GLU A 172 -0.32 -5.59 -22.58
CA GLU A 172 -1.39 -5.74 -21.58
C GLU A 172 -1.08 -6.76 -20.49
N TRP A 173 -0.46 -7.90 -20.84
CA TRP A 173 -0.11 -8.94 -19.87
C TRP A 173 0.86 -8.43 -18.79
N LEU A 174 1.78 -7.53 -19.16
CA LEU A 174 2.76 -6.96 -18.23
C LEU A 174 2.07 -6.03 -17.23
N ILE A 175 1.14 -5.20 -17.72
CA ILE A 175 0.34 -4.30 -16.90
C ILE A 175 -0.59 -5.09 -15.98
N ALA A 176 -1.22 -6.15 -16.48
CA ALA A 176 -2.03 -7.05 -15.67
C ALA A 176 -1.19 -7.70 -14.55
N SER A 177 -0.01 -8.23 -14.89
CA SER A 177 0.91 -8.81 -13.89
C SER A 177 1.33 -7.80 -12.83
N ALA A 178 1.66 -6.57 -13.21
CA ALA A 178 2.06 -5.52 -12.29
C ALA A 178 0.90 -5.11 -11.35
N ASN A 179 -0.33 -5.02 -11.87
CA ASN A 179 -1.51 -4.79 -11.04
C ASN A 179 -1.74 -5.92 -10.03
N LEU A 180 -1.55 -7.18 -10.42
CA LEU A 180 -1.63 -8.31 -9.50
C LEU A 180 -0.52 -8.26 -8.43
N MET A 181 0.70 -7.87 -8.79
CA MET A 181 1.79 -7.65 -7.83
C MET A 181 1.43 -6.55 -6.83
N VAL A 182 0.81 -5.44 -7.26
CA VAL A 182 0.32 -4.40 -6.36
C VAL A 182 -0.74 -4.96 -5.41
N VAL A 183 -1.68 -5.79 -5.89
CA VAL A 183 -2.68 -6.46 -5.04
C VAL A 183 -2.01 -7.27 -3.94
N VAL A 184 -1.05 -8.15 -4.26
CA VAL A 184 -0.32 -8.96 -3.28
C VAL A 184 0.49 -8.09 -2.31
N HIS A 185 1.16 -7.05 -2.82
CA HIS A 185 1.90 -6.10 -2.01
C HIS A 185 1.01 -5.39 -0.99
N VAL A 186 -0.14 -4.86 -1.41
CA VAL A 186 -1.08 -4.14 -0.54
C VAL A 186 -1.73 -5.08 0.47
N ILE A 187 -1.96 -6.35 0.11
CA ILE A 187 -2.42 -7.37 1.05
C ILE A 187 -1.43 -7.49 2.21
N GLY A 188 -0.15 -7.72 1.92
CA GLY A 188 0.86 -7.91 2.96
C GLY A 188 1.20 -6.65 3.74
N SER A 189 1.32 -5.50 3.08
CA SER A 189 1.66 -4.24 3.76
C SER A 189 0.59 -3.79 4.74
N TYR A 190 -0.70 -4.00 4.42
CA TYR A 190 -1.78 -3.77 5.37
C TYR A 190 -1.66 -4.68 6.59
N GLN A 191 -1.37 -5.98 6.42
CA GLN A 191 -1.27 -6.89 7.58
C GLN A 191 -0.13 -6.47 8.52
N VAL A 192 1.03 -6.11 7.96
CA VAL A 192 2.16 -5.59 8.73
C VAL A 192 1.79 -4.31 9.49
N TYR A 193 1.09 -3.39 8.82
CA TYR A 193 0.68 -2.11 9.42
C TYR A 193 -0.44 -2.25 10.46
N ALA A 194 -1.39 -3.15 10.24
CA ALA A 194 -2.58 -3.30 11.08
C ALA A 194 -2.31 -4.07 12.37
N MET A 195 -1.31 -4.98 12.40
CA MET A 195 -0.99 -5.78 13.59
C MET A 195 -0.76 -4.96 14.88
N PRO A 196 0.06 -3.87 14.87
CA PRO A 196 0.21 -3.00 16.04
C PRO A 196 -1.10 -2.34 16.47
N VAL A 197 -1.93 -1.94 15.50
CA VAL A 197 -3.22 -1.30 15.77
C VAL A 197 -4.19 -2.30 16.41
N PHE A 198 -4.23 -3.54 15.90
CA PHE A 198 -5.03 -4.61 16.50
C PHE A 198 -4.60 -4.89 17.94
N ASN A 199 -3.30 -4.99 18.20
CA ASN A 199 -2.78 -5.20 19.55
C ASN A 199 -3.14 -4.05 20.50
N LEU A 200 -3.05 -2.79 20.01
CA LEU A 200 -3.44 -1.62 20.79
C LEU A 200 -4.94 -1.65 21.14
N LEU A 201 -5.81 -1.93 20.16
CA LEU A 201 -7.25 -2.02 20.36
C LEU A 201 -7.63 -3.12 21.34
N GLU A 202 -7.08 -4.34 21.17
CA GLU A 202 -7.29 -5.45 22.10
C GLU A 202 -6.83 -5.08 23.52
N MET A 203 -5.65 -4.45 23.65
CA MET A 203 -5.12 -4.02 24.95
C MET A 203 -6.00 -2.95 25.61
N MET A 204 -6.51 -1.98 24.84
CA MET A 204 -7.44 -0.97 25.34
C MET A 204 -8.74 -1.61 25.82
N MET A 205 -9.32 -2.54 25.05
CA MET A 205 -10.55 -3.24 25.44
C MET A 205 -10.37 -4.09 26.70
N MET A 206 -9.22 -4.75 26.86
CA MET A 206 -8.92 -5.51 28.08
C MET A 206 -8.67 -4.61 29.30
N LYS A 207 -7.83 -3.57 29.17
CA LYS A 207 -7.38 -2.76 30.33
C LYS A 207 -8.30 -1.62 30.71
N ARG A 208 -9.02 -1.03 29.76
CA ARG A 208 -9.92 0.12 30.01
C ARG A 208 -11.38 -0.31 30.15
N LEU A 209 -11.80 -1.31 29.38
CA LEU A 209 -13.19 -1.77 29.31
C LEU A 209 -13.43 -3.13 30.01
N ASN A 210 -12.38 -3.72 30.60
CA ASN A 210 -12.44 -4.99 31.36
C ASN A 210 -13.03 -6.18 30.58
N PHE A 211 -12.86 -6.22 29.25
CA PHE A 211 -13.26 -7.40 28.48
C PHE A 211 -12.35 -8.60 28.75
N PRO A 212 -12.89 -9.83 28.82
CA PRO A 212 -12.06 -11.02 29.01
C PRO A 212 -11.19 -11.28 27.77
N PRO A 213 -9.91 -11.68 27.95
CA PRO A 213 -9.07 -12.08 26.84
C PRO A 213 -9.62 -13.34 26.19
N GLY A 214 -9.59 -13.41 24.86
CA GLY A 214 -10.04 -14.60 24.15
C GLY A 214 -10.18 -14.41 22.65
N ILE A 215 -10.47 -15.51 21.95
CA ILE A 215 -10.67 -15.53 20.49
C ILE A 215 -11.85 -14.63 20.10
N LEU A 216 -12.91 -14.58 20.92
CA LEU A 216 -14.07 -13.74 20.65
C LEU A 216 -13.72 -12.25 20.64
N LEU A 217 -12.94 -11.78 21.63
CA LEU A 217 -12.48 -10.40 21.68
C LEU A 217 -11.64 -10.06 20.45
N ARG A 218 -10.71 -10.94 20.09
CA ARG A 218 -9.87 -10.79 18.89
C ARG A 218 -10.72 -10.68 17.63
N VAL A 219 -11.64 -11.62 17.42
CA VAL A 219 -12.49 -11.64 16.23
C VAL A 219 -13.32 -10.36 16.17
N VAL A 220 -13.99 -9.96 17.25
CA VAL A 220 -14.84 -8.77 17.26
C VAL A 220 -14.02 -7.49 17.06
N ALA A 221 -12.95 -7.29 17.82
CA ALA A 221 -12.15 -6.06 17.77
C ALA A 221 -11.51 -5.85 16.39
N ARG A 222 -10.89 -6.89 15.83
CA ARG A 222 -10.23 -6.80 14.53
C ARG A 222 -11.22 -6.69 13.37
N SER A 223 -12.32 -7.44 13.44
CA SER A 223 -13.41 -7.35 12.45
C SER A 223 -14.06 -5.97 12.44
N ALA A 224 -14.29 -5.38 13.61
CA ALA A 224 -14.84 -4.03 13.73
C ALA A 224 -13.89 -2.98 13.14
N TYR A 225 -12.59 -3.09 13.38
CA TYR A 225 -11.60 -2.19 12.78
C TYR A 225 -11.57 -2.28 11.25
N VAL A 226 -11.52 -3.51 10.69
CA VAL A 226 -11.55 -3.72 9.23
C VAL A 226 -12.87 -3.18 8.65
N GLY A 227 -13.99 -3.45 9.32
CA GLY A 227 -15.32 -2.98 8.94
C GLY A 227 -15.40 -1.45 8.91
N GLN A 228 -14.93 -0.78 9.96
CA GLN A 228 -14.93 0.69 10.08
C GLN A 228 -14.12 1.37 8.98
N ILE A 229 -13.03 0.76 8.51
CA ILE A 229 -12.24 1.27 7.38
C ILE A 229 -13.02 1.10 6.06
N LEU A 230 -13.82 0.04 5.93
CA LEU A 230 -14.54 -0.29 4.70
C LEU A 230 -15.80 0.57 4.50
N THR A 231 -16.51 0.92 5.57
CA THR A 231 -17.80 1.67 5.52
C THR A 231 -17.73 3.02 4.82
N PRO A 232 -16.83 3.96 5.17
CA PRO A 232 -16.79 5.28 4.54
C PRO A 232 -16.38 5.21 3.06
N ILE A 233 -15.62 4.18 2.67
CA ILE A 233 -15.20 3.97 1.28
C ILE A 233 -16.38 3.55 0.41
N CYS A 234 -17.31 2.75 0.96
CA CYS A 234 -18.52 2.34 0.24
C CYS A 234 -19.56 3.46 0.11
N LEU A 235 -19.54 4.44 1.01
CA LEU A 235 -20.47 5.59 0.98
C LEU A 235 -20.03 6.69 0.00
N THR A 236 -18.76 6.67 -0.43
CA THR A 236 -18.15 7.73 -1.25
C THR A 236 -17.79 7.28 -2.67
N THR A 237 -18.00 6.00 -3.02
CA THR A 237 -17.67 5.41 -4.35
C THR A 237 -18.88 4.78 -5.02
#